data_AF-A0A5B0G691-F1
#
_entry.id   AF-A0A5B0G691-F1
#
_cell.length_a   1.000
_cell.length_b   1.000
_cell.length_c   1.000
_cell.angle_alpha   90.00
_cell.angle_beta   90.00
_cell.angle_gamma   90.00
#
_symmetry.space_group_name_H-M   'P 1'
#
loop_
_entity.id
_entity.type
_entity.pdbx_description
1 polymer ?
#
loop_
_entity_poly.entity_id
_entity_poly.type
_entity_poly.pdbx_seq_one_letter_code
_entity_poly.pdbx_strand_id
1 'polypeptide(L)' 'MTTDGRVLYVNRCTACGQAGEVHLADDAHDGELAHCDSCGAPVTLECDGGVRLVPDFFTTLAALAVAFRRQPSFALPG' A
#
# COMPACT_ATOMS: atom_id res chain seq x y z
N MET A 1 -12.89 8.83 10.50
CA MET A 1 -11.55 8.21 10.44
C MET A 1 -11.30 7.90 8.98
N THR A 2 -10.60 8.76 8.26
CA THR A 2 -10.23 8.52 6.86
C THR A 2 -8.84 7.90 6.87
N THR A 3 -8.81 6.58 7.04
CA THR A 3 -7.60 5.81 6.74
C THR A 3 -7.46 5.81 5.22
N ASP A 4 -6.34 6.28 4.70
CA ASP A 4 -6.00 6.12 3.29
C ASP A 4 -5.77 4.62 3.07
N GLY A 5 -6.82 3.93 2.63
CA GLY A 5 -6.79 2.50 2.34
C GLY A 5 -6.45 2.32 0.87
N ARG A 6 -5.51 1.44 0.55
CA ARG A 6 -5.23 1.07 -0.83
C ARG A 6 -5.71 -0.34 -1.12
N VAL A 7 -6.50 -0.51 -2.17
CA VAL A 7 -7.08 -1.78 -2.61
C VAL A 7 -6.07 -2.55 -3.45
N LEU A 8 -5.90 -3.84 -3.15
CA LEU A 8 -5.01 -4.76 -3.86
C LEU A 8 -5.69 -5.30 -5.12
N TYR A 9 -5.02 -5.10 -6.23
CA TYR A 9 -5.34 -5.68 -7.52
C TYR A 9 -4.24 -6.63 -7.96
N VAL A 10 -4.63 -7.77 -8.50
CA VAL A 10 -3.75 -8.77 -9.09
C VAL A 10 -3.97 -8.81 -10.59
N ASN A 11 -2.95 -9.23 -11.33
CA ASN A 11 -3.08 -9.53 -12.75
C ASN A 11 -2.21 -10.73 -13.11
N ARG A 12 -2.59 -11.44 -14.17
CA ARG A 12 -1.79 -12.51 -14.76
C ARG A 12 -1.58 -12.25 -16.24
N CYS A 13 -0.34 -12.00 -16.63
CA CYS A 13 -0.02 -11.74 -18.02
C CYS A 13 -0.12 -13.02 -18.85
N THR A 14 -0.95 -13.01 -19.89
CA THR A 14 -1.08 -14.14 -20.82
C THR A 14 0.12 -14.28 -21.77
N ALA A 15 0.87 -13.20 -21.99
CA ALA A 15 2.03 -13.20 -22.88
C ALA A 15 3.29 -13.80 -22.23
N CYS A 16 3.60 -13.45 -20.98
CA CYS A 16 4.80 -13.93 -20.28
C CYS A 16 4.50 -14.85 -19.08
N GLY A 17 3.24 -15.01 -18.69
CA GLY A 17 2.82 -15.86 -17.58
C GLY A 17 3.09 -15.29 -16.18
N GLN A 18 3.71 -14.11 -16.07
CA GLN A 18 4.01 -13.47 -14.79
C GLN A 18 2.73 -12.98 -14.10
N ALA A 19 2.68 -13.15 -12.78
CA ALA A 19 1.69 -12.53 -11.93
C ALA A 19 2.21 -11.18 -11.44
N GLY A 20 1.34 -10.18 -11.36
CA GLY A 20 1.63 -8.86 -10.83
C GLY A 20 0.64 -8.46 -9.74
N GLU A 21 1.05 -7.53 -8.90
CA GLU A 21 0.22 -6.90 -7.88
C GLU A 21 0.35 -5.37 -7.94
N VAL A 22 -0.76 -4.66 -7.75
CA VAL A 22 -0.79 -3.20 -7.66
C VAL A 22 -1.78 -2.77 -6.59
N HIS A 23 -1.46 -1.69 -5.88
CA HIS A 23 -2.33 -1.14 -4.85
C HIS A 23 -2.86 0.24 -5.29
N LEU A 24 -4.17 0.34 -5.51
CA LEU A 24 -4.85 1.57 -6.00
C LEU A 24 -5.70 2.21 -4.89
N ALA A 25 -6.16 3.44 -5.09
CA ALA A 25 -6.77 4.25 -4.04
C ALA A 25 -8.19 3.80 -3.65
N ASP A 26 -8.90 3.15 -4.57
CA ASP A 26 -10.28 2.71 -4.39
C ASP A 26 -10.53 1.40 -5.15
N ASP A 27 -11.73 0.85 -5.00
CA ASP A 27 -12.15 -0.43 -5.57
C ASP A 27 -12.75 -0.32 -6.99
N ALA A 28 -12.73 0.86 -7.62
CA ALA A 28 -13.38 1.09 -8.92
C ALA A 28 -12.57 0.60 -10.13
N HIS A 29 -11.38 0.05 -9.93
CA HIS A 29 -10.45 -0.33 -10.99
C HIS A 29 -10.54 -1.81 -11.42
N ASP A 30 -11.55 -2.54 -10.93
CA ASP A 30 -11.76 -3.93 -11.31
C ASP A 30 -12.09 -4.04 -12.81
N GLY A 31 -11.36 -4.88 -13.54
CA GLY A 31 -11.47 -5.02 -14.98
C GLY A 31 -10.73 -3.95 -15.80
N GLU A 32 -10.04 -2.99 -15.17
CA GLU A 32 -9.28 -1.96 -15.89
C GLU A 32 -8.08 -2.55 -16.66
N LEU A 33 -7.78 -1.97 -17.82
CA LEU A 33 -6.60 -2.32 -18.61
C LEU A 33 -5.35 -1.64 -18.04
N ALA A 34 -4.35 -2.46 -17.70
CA ALA A 34 -3.02 -2.04 -17.31
C ALA A 34 -1.96 -2.68 -18.21
N HIS A 35 -0.68 -2.44 -17.91
CA HIS A 35 0.44 -3.04 -18.62
C HIS A 35 1.22 -3.94 -17.66
N CYS A 36 1.64 -5.12 -18.14
CA CYS A 36 2.49 -6.01 -17.37
C CYS A 36 3.87 -5.37 -17.13
N ASP A 37 4.30 -5.28 -15.87
CA ASP A 37 5.61 -4.71 -15.51
C ASP A 37 6.80 -5.48 -16.11
N SER A 38 6.62 -6.77 -16.43
CA SER A 38 7.68 -7.62 -16.96
C SER A 38 7.87 -7.48 -18.47
N CYS A 39 6.78 -7.40 -19.25
CA CYS A 39 6.84 -7.45 -20.72
C CYS A 39 6.10 -6.32 -21.44
N GLY A 40 5.37 -5.48 -20.71
CA GLY A 40 4.59 -4.36 -21.26
C GLY A 40 3.30 -4.78 -21.99
N ALA A 41 2.99 -6.07 -22.08
CA ALA A 41 1.75 -6.53 -22.70
C ALA A 41 0.51 -6.06 -21.89
N PRO A 42 -0.63 -5.81 -22.55
CA PRO A 42 -1.86 -5.43 -21.86
C PRO A 42 -2.33 -6.56 -20.93
N VAL A 43 -2.76 -6.18 -19.74
CA VAL A 43 -3.32 -7.07 -18.72
C VAL A 43 -4.58 -6.46 -18.12
N THR A 44 -5.46 -7.31 -17.61
CA THR A 44 -6.65 -6.87 -16.86
C THR A 44 -6.36 -6.95 -15.37
N LEU A 45 -6.72 -5.89 -14.63
CA LEU A 45 -6.66 -5.89 -13.18
C LEU A 45 -7.87 -6.61 -12.61
N GLU A 46 -7.65 -7.47 -11.63
CA GLU A 46 -8.69 -8.14 -10.85
C GLU A 46 -8.52 -7.78 -9.38
N CYS A 47 -9.59 -7.33 -8.73
CA CYS A 47 -9.58 -7.02 -7.31
C CYS A 47 -9.48 -8.32 -6.50
N ASP A 48 -8.43 -8.46 -5.69
CA ASP A 48 -8.25 -9.63 -4.80
C ASP A 48 -9.03 -9.45 -3.47
N GLY A 49 -9.69 -8.29 -3.27
CA GLY A 49 -10.41 -7.94 -2.05
C GLY A 49 -9.52 -7.57 -0.87
N GLY A 50 -8.19 -7.57 -1.06
CA GLY A 50 -7.22 -7.12 -0.07
C GLY A 50 -7.18 -5.60 0.06
N VAL A 51 -7.02 -5.10 1.29
CA VAL A 51 -6.77 -3.66 1.55
C VAL A 51 -5.51 -3.47 2.38
N ARG A 52 -4.64 -2.56 1.96
CA ARG A 52 -3.50 -2.09 2.74
C ARG A 52 -3.87 -0.76 3.38
N LEU A 53 -3.91 -0.72 4.71
CA LEU A 53 -4.04 0.52 5.45
C LEU A 53 -2.69 1.23 5.43
N VAL A 54 -2.59 2.38 4.76
CA VAL A 54 -1.41 3.24 4.91
C VAL A 54 -1.68 4.26 6.01
N PRO A 55 -0.75 4.43 6.97
CA PRO A 55 -0.94 5.38 8.05
C PRO A 55 -0.96 6.79 7.47
N ASP A 56 -2.00 7.54 7.79
CA ASP A 56 -2.05 8.98 7.57
C ASP A 56 -0.99 9.70 8.45
N PHE A 57 -0.65 10.93 8.04
CA PHE A 57 0.36 11.75 8.70
C PHE A 57 0.13 11.89 10.21
N PHE A 58 -1.13 11.99 10.64
CA PHE A 58 -1.51 12.07 12.05
C PHE A 58 -1.23 10.77 12.79
N THR A 59 -1.54 9.63 12.17
CA THR A 59 -1.21 8.31 12.72
C THR A 59 0.31 8.13 12.90
N THR A 60 1.12 8.58 11.93
CA THR A 60 2.60 8.56 12.05
C THR A 60 3.09 9.47 13.20
N LEU A 61 2.57 10.69 13.31
CA LEU A 61 2.93 11.61 14.39
C LEU A 61 2.52 11.09 15.77
N ALA A 62 1.34 10.49 15.89
CA ALA A 62 0.87 9.91 17.15
C ALA A 62 1.76 8.74 17.59
N ALA A 63 2.14 7.85 16.68
CA ALA A 63 3.07 6.75 16.96
C ALA A 63 4.44 7.27 17.43
N LEU A 64 4.97 8.31 16.77
CA LEU A 64 6.21 8.97 17.20
C LEU A 64 6.06 9.62 18.59
N ALA A 65 4.97 10.33 18.86
CA ALA A 65 4.73 10.94 20.17
C ALA A 65 4.63 9.88 21.29
N VAL A 66 4.03 8.71 21.03
CA VAL A 66 4.02 7.57 21.96
C VAL A 66 5.43 7.01 22.17
N ALA A 67 6.24 6.89 21.12
CA ALA A 67 7.62 6.45 21.21
C ALA A 67 8.51 7.44 22.00
N PHE A 68 8.33 8.76 21.78
CA PHE A 68 9.06 9.81 22.50
C PHE A 68 8.65 9.92 23.98
N ARG A 69 7.36 9.74 24.32
CA ARG A 69 6.90 9.71 25.73
C ARG A 69 7.49 8.54 26.53
N ARG A 70 8.10 7.55 25.88
CA ARG A 70 8.68 6.36 26.52
C ARG A 70 10.21 6.41 26.63
N GLN A 71 10.87 7.51 26.27
CA GLN A 71 12.29 7.70 26.56
C GLN A 71 12.46 8.08 28.03
N PRO A 72 13.03 7.20 28.89
CA PRO A 72 13.44 7.61 30.21
C PRO A 72 14.59 8.61 30.05
N SER A 73 14.45 9.75 30.70
CA SER A 73 15.46 10.77 30.98
C SER A 73 16.86 10.46 30.44
N PHE A 74 17.23 11.10 29.32
CA PHE A 74 18.65 11.29 29.00
C PHE A 74 19.27 12.04 30.18
N ALA A 75 20.07 11.34 30.99
CA ALA A 75 20.87 11.96 32.03
C ALA A 75 21.88 12.90 31.35
N LEU A 76 21.83 14.17 31.73
CA LEU A 76 22.84 15.17 31.36
C LEU A 76 24.20 14.74 31.95
N PRO A 77 25.30 14.75 31.18
CA PRO A 77 26.63 14.60 31.75
C PRO A 77 26.97 15.88 32.53
N GLY A 78 27.33 15.71 33.81
CA GLY A 78 27.93 16.76 34.63
C GLY A 78 29.41 16.99 34.30
#